data_AF-A0A7C5Z4Y6-F1
#
_entry.id   AF-A0A7C5Z4Y6-F1
#
_cell.length_a   1.000
_cell.length_b   1.000
_cell.length_c   1.000
_cell.angle_alpha   90.00
_cell.angle_beta   90.00
_cell.angle_gamma   90.00
#
_symmetry.space_group_name_H-M   'P 1'
#
loop_
_entity.id
_entity.type
_entity.pdbx_description
1 polymer ?
#
loop_
_entity_poly.entity_id
_entity_poly.type
_entity_poly.pdbx_seq_one_letter_code
_entity_poly.pdbx_strand_id
1 'polypeptide(L)' 'MEPDIVQNQGQMPESREAEEAVVGAMLLSREVISDVAEILTEEDFATPQLKEIFAAIMDLFEEGKPIDVITV' A
#
# COMPACT_ATOMS: atom_id res chain seq x y z
N MET A 1 23.38 0.34 27.68
CA MET A 1 24.03 0.10 26.37
C MET A 1 22.92 0.26 25.35
N GLU A 2 22.87 1.41 24.72
CA GLU A 2 22.20 1.60 23.42
C GLU A 2 23.29 2.16 22.50
N PRO A 3 23.27 1.94 21.18
CA PRO A 3 22.08 1.62 20.36
C PRO A 3 22.30 0.60 19.23
N ASP A 4 21.23 0.16 18.57
CA ASP A 4 21.27 -0.25 17.15
C ASP A 4 20.22 0.57 16.39
N ILE A 5 20.52 1.86 16.22
CA ILE A 5 19.97 2.65 15.12
C ILE A 5 20.66 2.16 13.86
N VAL A 6 20.07 1.13 13.23
CA VAL A 6 20.49 0.68 11.90
C VAL A 6 20.31 1.85 10.95
N GLN A 7 21.44 2.39 10.50
CA GLN A 7 21.53 3.43 9.51
C GLN A 7 21.10 2.85 8.16
N ASN A 8 20.11 3.43 7.50
CA ASN A 8 20.09 3.41 6.05
C ASN A 8 20.30 4.85 5.55
N GLN A 9 21.50 5.09 5.05
CA GLN A 9 21.99 6.37 4.54
C GLN A 9 21.65 6.45 3.04
N GLY A 10 20.83 7.42 2.63
CA GLY A 10 20.79 7.92 1.24
C GLY A 10 19.74 7.32 0.29
N GLN A 11 18.90 6.38 0.74
CA GLN A 11 17.68 5.98 0.04
C GLN A 11 16.48 6.60 0.78
N MET A 12 15.44 7.07 0.08
CA MET A 12 14.19 7.43 0.77
C MET A 12 13.77 6.24 1.64
N PRO A 13 13.40 6.44 2.91
CA PRO A 13 13.07 5.33 3.81
C PRO A 13 11.79 4.64 3.29
N GLU A 14 11.97 3.56 2.55
CA GLU A 14 10.92 2.61 2.18
C GLU A 14 10.58 1.76 3.41
N SER A 15 9.29 1.68 3.75
CA SER A 15 8.80 0.93 4.90
C SER A 15 7.78 -0.09 4.44
N ARG A 16 8.21 -1.36 4.37
CA ARG A 16 7.33 -2.48 4.02
C ARG A 16 6.11 -2.56 4.93
N GLU A 17 6.26 -2.33 6.23
CA GLU A 17 5.15 -2.35 7.19
C GLU A 17 4.12 -1.26 6.88
N ALA A 18 4.57 -0.09 6.40
CA ALA A 18 3.66 0.96 5.97
C ALA A 18 2.90 0.58 4.69
N GLU A 19 3.58 -0.02 3.71
CA GLU A 19 2.94 -0.52 2.48
C GLU A 19 1.88 -1.59 2.79
N GLU A 20 2.21 -2.55 3.67
CA GLU A 20 1.28 -3.60 4.12
C GLU A 20 0.08 -3.00 4.87
N ALA A 21 0.31 -1.97 5.70
CA ALA A 21 -0.76 -1.28 6.42
C ALA A 21 -1.71 -0.52 5.49
N VAL A 22 -1.19 0.14 4.45
CA VAL A 22 -2.02 0.84 3.44
C VAL A 22 -2.91 -0.16 2.71
N VAL A 23 -2.32 -1.21 2.14
CA VAL A 23 -3.09 -2.25 1.42
C VAL A 23 -4.09 -2.93 2.34
N GLY A 24 -3.69 -3.26 3.58
CA GLY A 24 -4.59 -3.83 4.57
C GLY A 24 -5.77 -2.92 4.90
N ALA A 25 -5.54 -1.61 5.05
CA ALA A 25 -6.60 -0.65 5.30
C ALA A 25 -7.59 -0.56 4.12
N MET A 26 -7.09 -0.57 2.88
CA MET A 26 -7.92 -0.55 1.67
C MET A 26 -8.79 -1.81 1.53
N LEU A 27 -8.28 -2.98 1.91
CA LEU A 27 -9.04 -4.23 1.94
C LEU A 27 -10.11 -4.27 3.04
N LEU A 28 -9.92 -3.51 4.13
CA LEU A 28 -10.86 -3.45 5.26
C LEU A 28 -11.98 -2.43 5.06
N SER A 29 -11.71 -1.32 4.38
CA SER A 29 -12.69 -0.25 4.17
C SER A 29 -12.54 0.40 2.81
N ARG A 30 -13.60 0.31 2.00
CA ARG A 30 -13.70 0.97 0.70
C ARG A 30 -13.61 2.50 0.81
N GLU A 31 -14.03 3.07 1.94
CA GLU A 31 -13.98 4.52 2.17
C GLU A 31 -12.54 5.05 2.23
N VAL A 32 -11.58 4.22 2.64
CA VAL A 32 -10.16 4.61 2.71
C VAL A 32 -9.52 4.67 1.33
N ILE A 33 -10.09 3.97 0.33
CA ILE A 33 -9.49 3.86 -1.00
C ILE A 33 -9.47 5.22 -1.72
N SER A 34 -10.52 6.02 -1.59
CA SER A 34 -10.54 7.36 -2.18
C SER A 34 -9.46 8.26 -1.58
N ASP A 35 -9.33 8.24 -0.25
CA ASP A 35 -8.36 9.07 0.47
C ASP A 35 -6.92 8.67 0.13
N VAL A 36 -6.67 7.36 -0.02
CA VAL A 36 -5.37 6.83 -0.41
C VAL A 36 -5.05 7.18 -1.86
N ALA A 37 -6.01 7.05 -2.78
CA ALA A 37 -5.81 7.33 -4.21
C ALA A 37 -5.52 8.82 -4.51
N GLU A 38 -5.87 9.73 -3.60
CA GLU A 38 -5.49 11.15 -3.71
C GLU A 38 -4.01 11.41 -3.41
N ILE A 39 -3.35 10.49 -2.69
CA ILE A 39 -2.01 10.71 -2.11
C ILE A 39 -0.98 9.75 -2.72
N LEU A 40 -1.37 8.52 -3.02
CA LEU A 40 -0.48 7.44 -3.44
C LEU A 40 -0.87 6.89 -4.81
N THR A 41 0.16 6.44 -5.52
CA THR A 41 0.09 5.67 -6.77
C THR A 41 0.79 4.33 -6.59
N GLU A 42 0.56 3.39 -7.50
CA GLU A 42 1.24 2.09 -7.47
C GLU A 42 2.77 2.20 -7.54
N GLU A 43 3.30 3.28 -8.13
CA GLU A 43 4.75 3.52 -8.25
C GLU A 43 5.41 3.92 -6.91
N ASP A 44 4.61 4.28 -5.91
CA ASP A 44 5.10 4.62 -4.56
C ASP A 44 5.40 3.37 -3.71
N PHE A 45 5.03 2.18 -4.19
CA PHE A 45 5.29 0.91 -3.53
C PHE A 45 6.62 0.31 -4.00
N ALA A 46 7.56 0.13 -3.07
CA ALA A 46 8.85 -0.51 -3.36
C ALA A 46 8.72 -2.04 -3.44
N THR A 47 7.76 -2.65 -2.71
CA THR A 47 7.53 -4.09 -2.74
C THR A 47 6.68 -4.48 -3.96
N PRO A 48 7.21 -5.26 -4.93
CA PRO A 48 6.48 -5.56 -6.17
C PRO A 48 5.13 -6.24 -5.95
N GLN A 49 5.02 -7.11 -4.94
CA GLN A 49 3.76 -7.79 -4.63
C GLN A 49 2.71 -6.82 -4.08
N LEU A 50 3.11 -5.82 -3.29
CA LEU A 50 2.18 -4.83 -2.75
C LEU A 50 1.78 -3.81 -3.81
N LYS A 51 2.69 -3.49 -4.72
CA LYS A 51 2.39 -2.72 -5.94
C LYS A 51 1.29 -3.39 -6.76
N GLU A 52 1.44 -4.69 -7.08
CA GLU A 52 0.43 -5.45 -7.85
C GLU A 52 -0.93 -5.50 -7.13
N ILE A 53 -0.93 -5.69 -5.81
CA ILE A 53 -2.17 -5.70 -5.02
C ILE A 53 -2.84 -4.31 -5.02
N PHE A 54 -2.07 -3.24 -4.85
CA PHE A 54 -2.60 -1.88 -4.91
C PHE A 54 -3.25 -1.60 -6.28
N ALA A 55 -2.58 -1.96 -7.37
CA ALA A 55 -3.09 -1.80 -8.73
C ALA A 55 -4.43 -2.55 -8.92
N ALA A 56 -4.50 -3.82 -8.50
CA ALA A 56 -5.72 -4.60 -8.57
C ALA A 56 -6.88 -4.00 -7.74
N ILE A 57 -6.58 -3.45 -6.56
CA ILE A 57 -7.57 -2.73 -5.75
C ILE A 57 -8.10 -1.50 -6.50
N MET A 58 -7.23 -0.74 -7.17
CA MET A 58 -7.63 0.44 -7.94
C MET A 58 -8.49 0.07 -9.15
N ASP A 59 -8.12 -0.96 -9.91
CA ASP A 59 -8.93 -1.46 -11.03
C ASP A 59 -10.36 -1.83 -10.59
N LEU A 60 -10.48 -2.61 -9.50
CA LEU A 60 -11.78 -2.99 -8.95
C LEU A 60 -12.56 -1.80 -8.38
N PHE A 61 -11.86 -0.80 -7.82
CA PHE A 61 -12.48 0.41 -7.31
C PHE A 61 -13.09 1.23 -8.44
N GLU A 62 -12.35 1.45 -9.52
CA GLU A 62 -12.80 2.15 -10.73
C GLU A 62 -13.98 1.43 -11.41
N GLU A 63 -13.95 0.10 -11.46
CA GLU A 63 -15.03 -0.72 -12.01
C GLU A 63 -16.26 -0.82 -11.09
N GLY A 64 -16.21 -0.28 -9.87
CA GLY A 64 -17.31 -0.39 -8.91
C GLY A 64 -17.53 -1.82 -8.39
N LYS A 65 -16.52 -2.69 -8.46
CA LYS A 65 -16.60 -4.10 -8.04
C LYS A 65 -16.28 -4.30 -6.55
N PRO A 66 -16.65 -5.44 -5.96
CA PRO A 66 -16.25 -5.79 -4.60
C PRO A 66 -14.72 -5.83 -4.46
N ILE A 67 -14.22 -5.34 -3.33
CA ILE A 67 -12.79 -5.29 -3.00
C ILE A 67 -12.64 -6.04 -1.69
N ASP A 68 -12.10 -7.25 -1.78
CA ASP A 68 -11.83 -8.12 -0.65
C ASP A 68 -10.75 -9.13 -1.03
N VAL A 69 -10.33 -9.96 -0.07
CA VAL A 69 -9.25 -10.94 -0.24
C VAL A 69 -9.51 -12.03 -1.28
N ILE A 70 -10.74 -12.15 -1.81
CA ILE A 70 -11.09 -13.11 -2.85
C ILE A 70 -11.08 -12.45 -4.24
N THR A 71 -11.43 -11.16 -4.32
CA THR A 71 -11.57 -10.46 -5.60
C THR A 71 -10.31 -9.79 -6.10
N VAL A 72 -9.39 -9.43 -5.20
CA VAL A 72 -8.09 -8.80 -5.48
C VAL A 72 -7.06 -9.81 -5.96
#